data_AF-W5TT18-F1
#
_entry.id   AF-W5TT18-F1
#
_cell.length_a   1.000
_cell.length_b   1.000
_cell.length_c   1.000
_cell.angle_alpha   90.00
_cell.angle_beta   90.00
_cell.angle_gamma   90.00
#
_symmetry.space_group_name_H-M   'P 1'
#
loop_
_entity.id
_entity.type
_entity.pdbx_description
1 polymer ?
#
loop_
_entity_poly.entity_id
_entity_poly.type
_entity_poly.pdbx_seq_one_letter_code
_entity_poly.pdbx_strand_id
1 'polypeptide(L)' 'MGALNVRTDDAMEKALSALTEEGRTRSEAVRYALLHTYKELLLQQATADAERLENDTADRAEMLAIQRFMGVAE' A
#
# COMPACT_ATOMS: atom_id res chain seq x y z
N MET A 1 21.44 -0.19 16.23
CA MET A 1 20.78 -1.19 15.38
C MET A 1 20.18 -2.25 16.28
N GLY A 2 18.87 -2.50 16.19
CA GLY A 2 18.20 -3.54 16.96
C GLY A 2 18.04 -4.81 16.13
N ALA A 3 18.04 -5.97 16.79
CA ALA A 3 17.71 -7.25 16.17
C ALA A 3 16.31 -7.69 16.65
N LEU A 4 15.54 -8.28 15.75
CA LEU A 4 14.24 -8.86 16.06
C LEU A 4 14.37 -10.40 16.06
N ASN A 5 14.06 -11.03 17.18
CA ASN A 5 13.94 -12.49 17.26
C ASN A 5 12.48 -12.88 17.04
N VAL A 6 12.21 -13.58 15.94
CA VAL A 6 10.86 -14.04 15.57
C VAL A 6 10.86 -15.56 15.58
N ARG A 7 9.82 -16.16 16.15
CA ARG A 7 9.55 -17.59 15.98
C ARG A 7 8.95 -17.81 14.61
N THR A 8 9.53 -18.72 13.84
CA THR A 8 9.05 -19.08 12.50
C THR A 8 8.23 -20.37 12.57
N ASP A 9 7.26 -20.48 11.67
CA ASP A 9 6.56 -21.73 11.38
C ASP A 9 7.01 -22.28 10.02
N ASP A 10 6.49 -23.46 9.65
CA ASP A 10 6.87 -24.13 8.40
C ASP A 10 6.54 -23.29 7.15
N ALA A 11 5.49 -22.49 7.19
CA ALA A 11 5.10 -21.63 6.08
C ALA A 11 6.10 -20.48 5.92
N MET A 12 6.50 -19.86 7.03
CA MET A 12 7.48 -18.79 7.06
C MET A 12 8.86 -19.30 6.62
N GLU A 13 9.27 -20.50 7.04
CA GLU A 13 10.53 -21.10 6.57
C GLU A 13 10.52 -21.37 5.07
N LYS A 14 9.40 -21.84 4.50
CA LYS A 14 9.26 -22.00 3.03
C LYS A 14 9.36 -20.66 2.31
N ALA A 15 8.67 -19.63 2.81
CA ALA A 15 8.73 -18.29 2.22
C ALA A 15 10.14 -17.68 2.31
N LEU A 16 10.82 -17.84 3.45
CA LEU A 16 12.20 -17.40 3.61
C LEU A 16 13.13 -18.15 2.66
N SER A 17 12.98 -19.46 2.51
CA SER A 17 13.76 -20.24 1.54
C SER A 17 13.62 -19.64 0.13
N ALA A 18 12.39 -19.49 -0.36
CA ALA A 18 12.11 -18.94 -1.69
C ALA A 18 12.69 -17.51 -1.86
N LEU A 19 12.55 -16.66 -0.86
CA LEU A 19 13.08 -15.28 -0.91
C LEU A 19 14.61 -15.21 -0.84
N THR A 20 15.28 -16.28 -0.39
CA THR A 20 16.75 -16.36 -0.28
C THR A 20 17.41 -17.12 -1.43
N GLU A 21 16.64 -17.82 -2.29
CA GLU A 21 17.18 -18.62 -3.41
C GLU A 21 18.07 -17.81 -4.37
N GLU A 22 17.81 -16.52 -4.54
CA GLU A 22 18.59 -15.61 -5.37
C GLU A 22 19.85 -15.04 -4.67
N GLY A 23 20.28 -15.64 -3.56
CA GLY A 23 21.48 -15.24 -2.81
C GLY A 23 21.24 -14.14 -1.78
N ARG A 24 19.99 -13.82 -1.46
CA ARG A 24 19.65 -12.87 -0.38
C ARG A 24 19.88 -13.52 0.98
N THR A 25 20.32 -12.73 1.95
CA THR A 25 20.34 -13.15 3.36
C THR A 25 18.92 -13.21 3.92
N ARG A 26 18.71 -13.99 4.99
CA ARG A 26 17.41 -14.03 5.70
C ARG A 26 16.98 -12.64 6.19
N SER A 27 17.92 -11.82 6.65
CA SER A 27 17.64 -10.45 7.08
C SER A 27 17.16 -9.56 5.92
N GLU A 28 17.76 -9.70 4.74
CA GLU A 28 17.32 -8.98 3.54
C GLU A 28 15.95 -9.48 3.07
N ALA A 29 15.70 -10.78 3.12
CA ALA A 29 14.40 -11.36 2.80
C ALA A 29 13.29 -10.84 3.74
N VAL A 30 13.54 -10.84 5.06
CA VAL A 30 12.60 -10.30 6.06
C VAL A 30 12.38 -8.80 5.85
N ARG A 31 13.45 -8.04 5.62
CA ARG A 31 13.35 -6.59 5.36
C ARG A 31 12.55 -6.32 4.09
N TYR A 32 12.82 -7.07 3.03
CA TYR A 32 12.10 -6.96 1.77
C TYR A 32 10.61 -7.23 1.98
N ALA A 33 10.25 -8.36 2.57
CA ALA A 33 8.86 -8.74 2.81
C ALA A 33 8.12 -7.69 3.65
N LEU A 34 8.73 -7.22 4.75
CA LEU A 34 8.12 -6.23 5.64
C LEU A 34 7.82 -4.90 4.92
N LEU A 35 8.81 -4.38 4.18
CA LEU A 35 8.64 -3.11 3.47
C LEU A 35 7.70 -3.24 2.28
N HIS A 36 7.70 -4.40 1.62
CA HIS A 36 6.79 -4.68 0.53
C HIS A 36 5.33 -4.69 1.01
N THR A 37 5.02 -5.44 2.07
CA THR A 37 3.69 -5.47 2.68
C THR A 37 3.27 -4.09 3.18
N TYR A 38 4.17 -3.34 3.82
CA TYR A 38 3.85 -1.97 4.25
C TYR A 38 3.46 -1.06 3.08
N LYS A 39 4.18 -1.15 1.95
CA LYS A 39 3.85 -0.40 0.74
C LYS A 39 2.48 -0.80 0.18
N GLU A 40 2.17 -2.09 0.15
CA GLU A 40 0.86 -2.56 -0.32
C GLU A 40 -0.29 -2.02 0.54
N LEU A 41 -0.12 -2.00 1.87
CA LEU A 41 -1.12 -1.42 2.77
C LEU A 41 -1.33 0.08 2.52
N LEU A 42 -0.26 0.84 2.27
CA LEU A 42 -0.38 2.25 1.91
C LEU A 42 -1.13 2.46 0.59
N LEU A 43 -0.87 1.60 -0.41
CA LEU A 43 -1.59 1.66 -1.69
C LEU A 43 -3.06 1.31 -1.52
N GLN A 44 -3.38 0.28 -0.73
CA GLN A 44 -4.78 -0.08 -0.43
C GLN A 44 -5.52 1.05 0.27
N GLN A 45 -4.88 1.72 1.24
CA GLN A 45 -5.44 2.90 1.89
C GLN A 45 -5.68 4.03 0.90
N ALA A 46 -4.70 4.35 0.05
CA ALA A 46 -4.84 5.38 -0.97
C ALA A 46 -5.98 5.08 -1.96
N THR A 47 -6.14 3.82 -2.37
CA THR A 47 -7.25 3.39 -3.23
C THR A 47 -8.59 3.55 -2.52
N ALA A 48 -8.72 3.09 -1.27
CA ALA A 48 -9.94 3.25 -0.49
C ALA A 48 -10.28 4.74 -0.29
N ASP A 49 -9.28 5.59 -0.08
CA ASP A 49 -9.46 7.03 0.07
C ASP A 49 -9.93 7.68 -1.24
N ALA A 50 -9.35 7.28 -2.37
CA ALA A 50 -9.79 7.74 -3.69
C ALA A 50 -11.24 7.31 -3.98
N GLU A 51 -11.62 6.08 -3.66
CA GLU A 51 -13.01 5.60 -3.80
C GLU A 51 -13.97 6.38 -2.91
N ARG A 52 -13.55 6.77 -1.69
CA ARG A 52 -14.36 7.62 -0.81
C ARG A 52 -14.57 9.01 -1.39
N LEU A 53 -13.51 9.66 -1.87
CA LEU A 53 -13.57 10.98 -2.49
C LEU A 53 -14.40 10.96 -3.78
N GLU A 54 -14.23 9.93 -4.62
CA GLU A 54 -15.01 9.80 -5.84
C GLU A 54 -16.51 9.67 -5.52
N ASN A 55 -16.89 8.97 -4.45
CA ASN A 55 -18.29 8.79 -4.07
C ASN A 55 -18.85 9.91 -3.19
N ASP A 56 -18.08 10.96 -2.89
CA ASP A 56 -18.57 12.12 -2.17
C ASP A 56 -19.38 13.03 -3.10
N THR A 57 -20.71 12.96 -2.96
CA THR A 57 -21.65 13.77 -3.73
C THR A 57 -21.54 15.27 -3.44
N ALA A 58 -21.03 15.68 -2.28
CA ALA A 58 -20.80 17.08 -1.95
C ALA A 58 -19.58 17.63 -2.72
N ASP A 59 -18.48 16.87 -2.78
CA ASP A 59 -17.30 17.23 -3.56
C ASP A 59 -17.62 17.30 -5.07
N ARG A 60 -18.42 16.37 -5.59
CA ARG A 60 -18.89 16.42 -6.99
C ARG A 60 -19.73 17.69 -7.26
N ALA A 61 -20.61 18.07 -6.32
CA ALA A 61 -21.42 19.26 -6.45
C ALA A 61 -20.57 20.54 -6.38
N GLU A 62 -19.56 20.57 -5.52
CA GLU A 62 -18.61 21.68 -5.41
C GLU A 62 -17.73 21.82 -6.66
N MET A 63 -17.18 20.72 -7.18
CA MET A 63 -16.44 20.71 -8.45
C MET A 63 -17.29 21.22 -9.63
N LEU A 64 -18.56 20.80 -9.72
CA LEU A 64 -19.49 21.29 -10.74
C LEU A 64 -19.78 22.79 -10.57
N ALA A 65 -19.93 23.28 -9.34
CA ALA A 65 -20.11 24.70 -9.06
C ALA A 65 -18.88 25.52 -9.48
N ILE A 66 -17.68 25.01 -9.22
CA ILE A 66 -16.41 25.64 -9.64
C ILE A 66 -16.27 25.62 -11.16
N GLN A 67 -16.60 24.51 -11.84
CA GLN A 67 -16.56 24.43 -13.32
C GLN A 67 -17.54 25.40 -13.99
N ARG A 68 -18.75 25.56 -13.42
CA ARG A 68 -19.72 26.57 -13.87
C ARG A 68 -19.22 27.99 -13.63
N PHE A 69 -18.62 28.25 -12.48
CA PHE A 69 -18.04 29.57 -12.16
C PHE A 69 -16.89 29.94 -13.10
N MET A 70 -16.07 28.97 -13.51
CA MET A 70 -14.97 29.18 -14.48
C MET A 70 -15.43 29.15 -15.95
N GLY A 71 -16.72 28.92 -16.23
CA GLY A 71 -17.29 28.90 -17.58
C GLY A 71 -16.87 27.69 -18.43
N VAL A 72 -16.52 26.57 -17.80
CA VAL A 72 -16.01 25.35 -18.46
C VAL A 72 -17.13 24.33 -18.73
N ALA A 73 -18.25 24.42 -18.01
CA ALA A 73 -19.43 23.58 -18.22
C ALA A 73 -20.70 24.45 -18.19
N GLU A 74 -21.58 24.29 -19.21
CA GLU A 74 -22.92 24.91 -19.29
C GLU A 74 -23.96 24.17 -18.43
#